data_AF-A0A3D0PL03-F1
#
_entry.id   AF-A0A3D0PL03-F1
#
_cell.length_a   1.000
_cell.length_b   1.000
_cell.length_c   1.000
_cell.angle_alpha   90.00
_cell.angle_beta   90.00
_cell.angle_gamma   90.00
#
_symmetry.space_group_name_H-M   'P 1'
#
loop_
_entity.id
_entity.type
_entity.pdbx_description
1 polymer ?
#
loop_
_entity_poly.entity_id
_entity_poly.type
_entity_poly.pdbx_seq_one_letter_code
_entity_poly.pdbx_strand_id
1 'polypeptide(L)'
;KDIYGSPAGGEEDYGKWEEFLEFNKNQLKELMTNYKTVDLLWFDGDWERSAAQWKMPEFREYLHTLNPNVVLNSRMQGYGDYGTPEQGIPLYGQEGEWEFCTTINDSWGYRPSDNDYKTSGQIVRMFCDCITLGGRMLLDIGPKEDGTLDERQEKVLLDLGNWIHDHEEAVYGTGKGLSYQQFLGGSTLSADKKTIYLFVYDKPVETLCVKGIKTPVKRVTVLHSQEELKFTYTGSLPWSGIPGTLWIWAGDIQTHPFATVLKVELEGEITYNLGHGEVVTNND
;
A
#
# COMPACT_ATOMS: atom_id res chain seq x y z
N LYS A 1 -5.66 13.67 -32.30
CA LYS A 1 -4.24 13.28 -32.25
C LYS A 1 -3.59 14.26 -31.30
N ASP A 2 -3.29 13.82 -30.09
CA ASP A 2 -2.68 14.68 -29.08
C ASP A 2 -1.34 15.19 -29.58
N ILE A 3 -1.23 16.51 -29.60
CA ILE A 3 -0.09 17.27 -30.14
C ILE A 3 1.09 17.28 -29.17
N TYR A 4 0.92 16.68 -27.99
CA TYR A 4 1.83 16.76 -26.86
C TYR A 4 2.43 15.41 -26.41
N GLY A 5 2.17 14.31 -27.13
CA GLY A 5 2.52 12.97 -26.66
C GLY A 5 2.96 11.98 -27.75
N SER A 6 3.46 12.47 -28.89
CA SER A 6 4.06 11.59 -29.90
C SER A 6 5.23 12.29 -30.56
N PRO A 7 6.32 11.57 -30.88
CA PRO A 7 7.43 12.12 -31.64
C PRO A 7 6.90 12.81 -32.91
N ALA A 8 7.47 13.97 -33.26
CA ALA A 8 7.01 14.81 -34.38
C ALA A 8 7.08 14.13 -35.78
N GLY A 9 7.45 12.85 -35.85
CA GLY A 9 7.43 12.04 -37.06
C GLY A 9 8.60 12.27 -38.01
N GLY A 10 9.69 12.90 -37.55
CA GLY A 10 10.91 13.10 -38.31
C GLY A 10 11.89 11.92 -38.25
N GLU A 11 12.94 11.96 -39.08
CA GLU A 11 14.07 11.03 -38.96
C GLU A 11 14.76 11.19 -37.60
N GLU A 12 15.21 10.06 -37.04
CA GLU A 12 15.89 10.04 -35.76
C GLU A 12 17.32 10.63 -35.88
N ASP A 13 17.61 11.62 -35.05
CA ASP A 13 18.97 12.14 -34.86
C ASP A 13 19.60 11.52 -33.62
N TYR A 14 20.44 10.50 -33.83
CA TYR A 14 21.15 9.80 -32.76
C TYR A 14 22.13 10.71 -32.00
N GLY A 15 22.69 11.74 -32.65
CA GLY A 15 23.56 12.70 -31.98
C GLY A 15 22.79 13.54 -30.96
N LYS A 16 21.59 13.99 -31.34
CA LYS A 16 20.68 14.71 -30.43
C LYS A 16 20.17 13.84 -29.29
N TRP A 17 19.96 12.55 -29.54
CA TRP A 17 19.63 11.60 -28.48
C TRP A 17 20.75 11.47 -27.45
N GLU A 18 22.00 11.32 -27.88
CA GLU A 18 23.16 11.26 -26.98
C GLU A 18 23.35 12.57 -26.19
N GLU A 19 23.17 13.73 -26.83
CA GLU A 19 23.16 15.03 -26.14
C GLU A 19 22.07 15.08 -25.05
N PHE A 20 20.88 14.54 -25.32
CA PHE A 20 19.79 14.48 -24.35
C PHE A 20 20.09 13.53 -23.18
N LEU A 21 20.67 12.35 -23.42
CA LEU A 21 21.08 11.44 -22.36
C LEU A 21 22.11 12.09 -21.44
N GLU A 22 23.08 12.82 -22.00
CA GLU A 22 24.08 13.53 -21.21
C GLU A 22 23.47 14.72 -20.45
N PHE A 23 22.53 15.46 -21.06
CA PHE A 23 21.75 16.48 -20.38
C PHE A 23 20.99 15.90 -19.19
N ASN A 24 20.25 14.81 -19.39
CA ASN A 24 19.49 14.13 -18.34
C ASN A 24 20.40 13.69 -17.18
N LYS A 25 21.52 13.02 -17.46
CA LYS A 25 22.50 12.63 -16.43
C LYS A 25 23.01 13.83 -15.62
N ASN A 26 23.32 14.94 -16.29
CA ASN A 26 23.80 16.14 -15.61
C ASN A 26 22.72 16.77 -14.72
N GLN A 27 21.44 16.76 -15.12
CA GLN A 27 20.35 17.20 -14.26
C GLN A 27 20.21 16.32 -13.01
N LEU A 28 20.32 14.99 -13.15
CA LEU A 28 20.27 14.09 -11.99
C LEU A 28 21.46 14.34 -11.05
N LYS A 29 22.65 14.64 -11.58
CA LYS A 29 23.79 15.07 -10.77
C LYS A 29 23.46 16.30 -9.95
N GLU A 30 22.93 17.35 -10.58
CA GLU A 30 22.56 18.60 -9.91
C GLU A 30 21.56 18.35 -8.78
N LEU A 31 20.52 17.54 -9.02
CA LEU A 31 19.54 17.17 -8.00
C LEU A 31 20.19 16.42 -6.83
N MET A 32 21.02 15.42 -7.11
CA MET A 32 21.61 14.57 -6.07
C MET A 32 22.78 15.22 -5.33
N THR A 33 23.39 16.28 -5.87
CA THR A 33 24.49 16.99 -5.16
C THR A 33 24.03 18.26 -4.45
N ASN A 34 23.01 18.95 -4.96
CA ASN A 34 22.63 20.27 -4.45
C ASN A 34 21.52 20.23 -3.39
N TYR A 35 20.81 19.10 -3.24
CA TYR A 35 19.62 18.99 -2.38
C TYR A 35 19.80 18.04 -1.17
N LYS A 36 21.03 17.98 -0.62
CA LYS A 36 21.43 17.03 0.45
C LYS A 36 21.20 15.58 -0.01
N THR A 37 20.81 14.70 0.91
CA THR A 37 20.51 13.29 0.62
C THR A 37 19.16 13.20 -0.09
N VAL A 38 19.16 12.62 -1.28
CA VAL A 38 17.96 12.21 -2.01
C VAL A 38 17.75 10.72 -1.76
N ASP A 39 16.69 10.38 -1.04
CA ASP A 39 16.38 8.99 -0.67
C ASP A 39 15.69 8.21 -1.79
N LEU A 40 14.92 8.90 -2.64
CA LEU A 40 14.11 8.30 -3.71
C LEU A 40 14.21 9.13 -4.98
N LEU A 41 14.47 8.46 -6.10
CA LEU A 41 14.25 8.98 -7.45
C LEU A 41 13.09 8.23 -8.10
N TRP A 42 12.04 8.97 -8.42
CA TRP A 42 10.83 8.44 -9.03
C TRP A 42 10.79 8.86 -10.51
N PHE A 43 11.23 7.98 -11.40
CA PHE A 43 11.29 8.22 -12.83
C PHE A 43 9.94 7.99 -13.50
N ASP A 44 9.75 8.62 -14.65
CA ASP A 44 8.60 8.43 -15.54
C ASP A 44 8.99 8.73 -17.00
N GLY A 45 8.16 8.34 -17.95
CA GLY A 45 8.37 8.68 -19.38
C GLY A 45 9.32 7.75 -20.14
N ASP A 46 9.52 6.52 -19.69
CA ASP A 46 10.49 5.60 -20.29
C ASP A 46 10.00 4.94 -21.60
N TRP A 47 8.68 4.94 -21.85
CA TRP A 47 8.00 4.13 -22.90
C TRP A 47 8.40 4.43 -24.35
N GLU A 48 9.08 5.53 -24.64
CA GLU A 48 9.46 5.89 -26.01
C GLU A 48 10.67 5.11 -26.54
N ARG A 49 11.46 4.50 -25.66
CA ARG A 49 12.75 3.87 -26.01
C ARG A 49 12.98 2.59 -25.21
N SER A 50 13.81 1.70 -25.72
CA SER A 50 14.23 0.50 -24.97
C SER A 50 15.25 0.84 -23.87
N ALA A 51 15.38 -0.06 -22.89
CA ALA A 51 16.34 0.05 -21.79
C ALA A 51 17.78 0.22 -22.29
N ALA A 52 18.12 -0.43 -23.41
CA ALA A 52 19.42 -0.28 -24.07
C ALA A 52 19.62 1.12 -24.65
N GLN A 53 18.60 1.70 -25.29
CA GLN A 53 18.67 3.07 -25.82
C GLN A 53 18.75 4.13 -24.73
N TRP A 54 18.10 3.87 -23.58
CA TRP A 54 18.21 4.67 -22.37
C TRP A 54 19.51 4.46 -21.60
N LYS A 55 20.28 3.41 -21.91
CA LYS A 55 21.48 2.99 -21.15
C LYS A 55 21.16 2.75 -19.66
N MET A 56 20.02 2.11 -19.39
CA MET A 56 19.50 1.91 -18.03
C MET A 56 20.48 1.21 -17.07
N PRO A 57 21.22 0.15 -17.46
CA PRO A 57 22.23 -0.45 -16.59
C PRO A 57 23.28 0.57 -16.14
N GLU A 58 23.88 1.29 -17.09
CA GLU A 58 24.93 2.28 -16.82
C GLU A 58 24.39 3.49 -16.07
N PHE A 59 23.15 3.88 -16.35
CA PHE A 59 22.47 4.98 -15.69
C PHE A 59 22.18 4.64 -14.23
N ARG A 60 21.70 3.43 -13.93
CA ARG A 60 21.53 2.95 -12.56
C ARG A 60 22.85 2.97 -11.79
N GLU A 61 23.92 2.40 -12.36
CA GLU A 61 25.24 2.40 -11.73
C GLU A 61 25.73 3.83 -11.45
N TYR A 62 25.54 4.73 -12.41
CA TYR A 62 25.86 6.14 -12.26
C TYR A 62 25.12 6.79 -11.07
N LEU A 63 23.81 6.58 -10.94
CA LEU A 63 23.02 7.11 -9.81
C LEU A 63 23.53 6.56 -8.46
N HIS A 64 23.91 5.29 -8.41
CA HIS A 64 24.51 4.69 -7.21
C HIS A 64 25.91 5.23 -6.89
N THR A 65 26.67 5.71 -7.87
CA THR A 65 27.93 6.45 -7.58
C THR A 65 27.69 7.78 -6.87
N LEU A 66 26.51 8.39 -7.05
CA LEU A 66 26.12 9.64 -6.39
C LEU A 66 25.53 9.39 -5.00
N ASN A 67 24.66 8.39 -4.87
CA ASN A 67 24.16 7.90 -3.58
C ASN A 67 23.97 6.37 -3.64
N PRO A 68 24.78 5.57 -2.93
CA PRO A 68 24.67 4.10 -2.96
C PRO A 68 23.36 3.58 -2.34
N ASN A 69 22.63 4.41 -1.58
CA ASN A 69 21.38 4.03 -0.91
C ASN A 69 20.13 4.63 -1.58
N VAL A 70 20.26 5.30 -2.72
CA VAL A 70 19.08 5.86 -3.42
C VAL A 70 18.15 4.72 -3.85
N VAL A 71 16.86 4.89 -3.58
CA VAL A 71 15.81 3.99 -4.05
C VAL A 71 15.32 4.46 -5.41
N LEU A 72 15.15 3.53 -6.34
CA LEU A 72 14.75 3.77 -7.72
C LEU A 72 13.42 3.05 -7.99
N ASN A 73 12.46 3.72 -8.59
CA ASN A 73 11.17 3.11 -8.91
C ASN A 73 11.24 2.18 -10.13
N SER A 74 10.22 1.33 -10.32
CA SER A 74 10.19 0.34 -11.41
C SER A 74 10.15 0.90 -12.84
N ARG A 75 9.92 2.19 -13.04
CA ARG A 75 9.90 2.88 -14.36
C ARG A 75 11.29 3.12 -14.95
N MET A 76 12.15 2.13 -14.76
CA MET A 76 13.49 2.02 -15.32
C MET A 76 13.64 0.70 -16.09
N GLN A 77 12.55 0.19 -16.68
CA GLN A 77 12.53 -1.01 -17.55
C GLN A 77 13.22 -2.24 -16.96
N GLY A 78 12.92 -2.57 -15.70
CA GLY A 78 13.48 -3.72 -15.00
C GLY A 78 14.76 -3.42 -14.20
N TYR A 79 15.23 -2.18 -14.20
CA TYR A 79 16.37 -1.72 -13.40
C TYR A 79 15.95 -0.89 -12.17
N GLY A 80 14.68 -0.96 -11.75
CA GLY A 80 14.18 -0.34 -10.52
C GLY A 80 14.16 -1.30 -9.33
N ASP A 81 13.98 -0.75 -8.13
CA ASP A 81 14.02 -1.49 -6.84
C ASP A 81 12.65 -1.97 -6.37
N TYR A 82 11.57 -1.28 -6.76
CA TYR A 82 10.23 -1.56 -6.26
C TYR A 82 9.16 -1.25 -7.31
N GLY A 83 8.05 -1.98 -7.25
CA GLY A 83 6.93 -1.86 -8.17
C GLY A 83 6.08 -0.61 -7.95
N THR A 84 5.55 -0.02 -9.04
CA THR A 84 4.72 1.20 -8.95
C THR A 84 3.37 1.03 -9.64
N PRO A 85 2.44 0.22 -9.09
CA PRO A 85 1.07 0.19 -9.61
C PRO A 85 0.44 1.57 -9.49
N GLU A 86 -0.17 2.03 -10.57
CA GLU A 86 -0.77 3.36 -10.68
C GLU A 86 -2.31 3.27 -10.66
N GLN A 87 -2.94 4.13 -9.88
CA GLN A 87 -4.38 4.39 -9.77
C GLN A 87 -5.26 3.25 -9.27
N GLY A 88 -5.48 2.17 -10.01
CA GLY A 88 -6.37 1.09 -9.55
C GLY A 88 -5.74 0.31 -8.40
N ILE A 89 -6.43 0.17 -7.25
CA ILE A 89 -5.93 -0.71 -6.17
C ILE A 89 -5.79 -2.13 -6.75
N PRO A 90 -4.60 -2.75 -6.65
CA PRO A 90 -4.42 -4.08 -7.21
C PRO A 90 -5.22 -5.12 -6.41
N LEU A 91 -5.77 -6.13 -7.10
CA LEU A 91 -6.45 -7.25 -6.43
C LEU A 91 -5.47 -8.12 -5.63
N TYR A 92 -4.21 -8.14 -6.04
CA TYR A 92 -3.11 -8.86 -5.41
C TYR A 92 -1.90 -7.94 -5.34
N GLY A 93 -1.27 -7.84 -4.17
CA GLY A 93 0.00 -7.09 -4.04
C GLY A 93 1.07 -7.65 -4.97
N GLN A 94 1.98 -6.79 -5.42
CA GLN A 94 3.09 -7.19 -6.27
C GLN A 94 4.09 -8.06 -5.49
N GLU A 95 4.92 -8.81 -6.22
CA GLU A 95 6.07 -9.48 -5.61
C GLU A 95 7.11 -8.44 -5.18
N GLY A 96 7.68 -8.60 -3.97
CA GLY A 96 8.65 -7.67 -3.42
C GLY A 96 8.02 -6.37 -2.91
N GLU A 97 8.85 -5.32 -2.84
CA GLU A 97 8.44 -3.99 -2.39
C GLU A 97 7.64 -3.28 -3.51
N TRP A 98 6.59 -2.55 -3.13
CA TRP A 98 5.81 -1.77 -4.08
C TRP A 98 5.14 -0.55 -3.43
N GLU A 99 4.86 0.45 -4.26
CA GLU A 99 4.21 1.70 -3.90
C GLU A 99 3.06 1.99 -4.86
N PHE A 100 1.87 2.12 -4.31
CA PHE A 100 0.66 2.47 -5.02
C PHE A 100 0.53 3.98 -5.13
N CYS A 101 0.69 4.52 -6.33
CA CYS A 101 0.47 5.94 -6.57
C CYS A 101 -0.98 6.21 -7.03
N THR A 102 -1.64 7.19 -6.43
CA THR A 102 -3.02 7.56 -6.78
C THR A 102 -3.29 9.03 -6.51
N THR A 103 -4.21 9.62 -7.27
CA THR A 103 -4.65 11.01 -7.17
C THR A 103 -5.87 11.15 -6.26
N ILE A 104 -6.07 12.32 -5.66
CA ILE A 104 -7.31 12.60 -4.91
C ILE A 104 -8.49 12.79 -5.88
N ASN A 105 -8.28 13.42 -7.04
CA ASN A 105 -9.26 13.56 -8.12
C ASN A 105 -8.80 12.74 -9.36
N ASP A 106 -9.15 13.15 -10.58
CA ASP A 106 -8.75 12.46 -11.82
C ASP A 106 -7.48 13.05 -12.47
N SER A 107 -6.80 13.98 -11.80
CA SER A 107 -5.66 14.73 -12.36
C SER A 107 -4.48 14.76 -11.39
N TRP A 108 -3.25 14.51 -11.88
CA TRP A 108 -2.02 14.68 -11.09
C TRP A 108 -1.69 16.16 -10.86
N GLY A 109 -1.73 16.97 -11.93
CA GLY A 109 -1.58 18.41 -11.83
C GLY A 109 -2.90 19.09 -11.49
N TYR A 110 -2.84 20.30 -10.91
CA TYR A 110 -4.04 21.09 -10.66
C TYR A 110 -4.82 21.37 -11.95
N ARG A 111 -6.09 20.95 -11.97
CA ARG A 111 -7.00 21.13 -13.09
C ARG A 111 -8.32 21.72 -12.57
N PRO A 112 -8.57 23.04 -12.73
CA PRO A 112 -9.75 23.70 -12.16
C PRO A 112 -11.10 23.09 -12.59
N SER A 113 -11.15 22.50 -13.78
CA SER A 113 -12.35 21.84 -14.30
C SER A 113 -12.56 20.43 -13.76
N ASP A 114 -11.56 19.82 -13.14
CA ASP A 114 -11.68 18.52 -12.48
C ASP A 114 -12.26 18.72 -11.08
N ASN A 115 -13.44 18.15 -10.87
CA ASN A 115 -14.19 18.26 -9.63
C ASN A 115 -14.61 16.89 -9.09
N ASP A 116 -14.08 15.79 -9.66
CA ASP A 116 -14.40 14.43 -9.21
C ASP A 116 -13.42 13.99 -8.10
N TYR A 117 -13.57 14.59 -6.93
CA TYR A 117 -12.73 14.30 -5.77
C TYR A 117 -13.21 13.05 -5.05
N LYS A 118 -12.28 12.10 -4.83
CA LYS A 118 -12.47 10.98 -3.91
C LYS A 118 -12.74 11.52 -2.51
N THR A 119 -13.68 10.89 -1.83
CA THR A 119 -14.00 11.19 -0.42
C THR A 119 -12.91 10.67 0.51
N SER A 120 -12.80 11.24 1.72
CA SER A 120 -11.88 10.75 2.75
C SER A 120 -12.09 9.26 3.07
N GLY A 121 -13.34 8.78 3.06
CA GLY A 121 -13.65 7.36 3.26
C GLY A 121 -13.09 6.45 2.15
N GLN A 122 -13.16 6.90 0.89
CA GLN A 122 -12.53 6.17 -0.23
C GLN A 122 -11.01 6.12 -0.08
N ILE A 123 -10.38 7.24 0.28
CA ILE A 123 -8.92 7.30 0.46
C ILE A 123 -8.45 6.43 1.64
N VAL A 124 -9.13 6.49 2.78
CA VAL A 124 -8.81 5.61 3.92
C VAL A 124 -9.00 4.14 3.54
N ARG A 125 -10.06 3.80 2.81
CA ARG A 125 -10.26 2.42 2.31
C ARG A 125 -9.14 1.99 1.37
N MET A 126 -8.76 2.84 0.42
CA MET A 126 -7.65 2.60 -0.51
C MET A 126 -6.34 2.38 0.24
N PHE A 127 -6.07 3.21 1.25
CA PHE A 127 -4.90 3.09 2.12
C PHE A 127 -4.88 1.76 2.85
N CYS A 128 -5.97 1.39 3.53
CA CYS A 128 -6.10 0.13 4.24
C CYS A 128 -5.91 -1.08 3.33
N ASP A 129 -6.50 -1.08 2.12
CA ASP A 129 -6.35 -2.17 1.17
C ASP A 129 -4.91 -2.26 0.63
N CYS A 130 -4.26 -1.12 0.38
CA CYS A 130 -2.85 -1.07 -0.03
C CYS A 130 -1.91 -1.70 1.01
N ILE A 131 -2.00 -1.26 2.27
CA ILE A 131 -1.14 -1.79 3.34
C ILE A 131 -1.51 -3.25 3.70
N THR A 132 -2.77 -3.64 3.50
CA THR A 132 -3.19 -5.05 3.64
C THR A 132 -2.42 -5.96 2.69
N LEU A 133 -2.20 -5.48 1.47
CA LEU A 133 -1.47 -6.20 0.43
C LEU A 133 0.05 -6.07 0.57
N GLY A 134 0.54 -5.37 1.61
CA GLY A 134 1.96 -5.16 1.88
C GLY A 134 2.60 -4.01 1.10
N GLY A 135 1.79 -3.12 0.54
CA GLY A 135 2.27 -1.96 -0.22
C GLY A 135 2.41 -0.70 0.63
N ARG A 136 2.96 0.33 -0.01
CA ARG A 136 2.96 1.72 0.48
C ARG A 136 2.05 2.55 -0.41
N MET A 137 1.41 3.58 0.11
CA MET A 137 0.59 4.49 -0.70
C MET A 137 1.32 5.82 -0.89
N LEU A 138 1.46 6.24 -2.14
CA LEU A 138 1.84 7.58 -2.54
C LEU A 138 0.58 8.33 -2.98
N LEU A 139 0.09 9.21 -2.11
CA LEU A 139 -1.10 10.02 -2.38
C LEU A 139 -0.69 11.35 -2.99
N ASP A 140 -1.13 11.60 -4.21
CA ASP A 140 -0.85 12.82 -4.94
C ASP A 140 -1.71 14.01 -4.49
N ILE A 141 -1.12 15.20 -4.63
CA ILE A 141 -1.79 16.49 -4.52
C ILE A 141 -1.39 17.37 -5.70
N GLY A 142 -2.35 18.14 -6.20
CA GLY A 142 -2.13 19.17 -7.22
C GLY A 142 -2.27 20.58 -6.61
N PRO A 143 -1.17 21.25 -6.24
CA PRO A 143 -1.20 22.65 -5.81
C PRO A 143 -1.64 23.59 -6.94
N LYS A 144 -2.33 24.67 -6.60
CA LYS A 144 -2.71 25.74 -7.53
C LYS A 144 -1.48 26.51 -8.00
N GLU A 145 -1.62 27.34 -9.04
CA GLU A 145 -0.49 28.14 -9.54
C GLU A 145 0.11 29.11 -8.52
N ASP A 146 -0.65 29.48 -7.49
CA ASP A 146 -0.21 30.33 -6.39
C ASP A 146 0.47 29.55 -5.24
N GLY A 147 0.60 28.24 -5.37
CA GLY A 147 1.19 27.33 -4.39
C GLY A 147 0.25 26.89 -3.27
N THR A 148 -1.01 27.35 -3.26
CA THR A 148 -2.00 26.93 -2.26
C THR A 148 -2.64 25.58 -2.62
N LEU A 149 -3.18 24.88 -1.62
CA LEU A 149 -3.97 23.68 -1.84
C LEU A 149 -5.46 24.02 -2.02
N ASP A 150 -6.16 23.12 -2.71
CA ASP A 150 -7.61 23.10 -2.68
C ASP A 150 -8.08 22.55 -1.33
N GLU A 151 -9.07 23.20 -0.70
CA GLU A 151 -9.60 22.83 0.61
C GLU A 151 -10.13 21.39 0.66
N ARG A 152 -10.55 20.84 -0.49
CA ARG A 152 -10.98 19.43 -0.61
C ARG A 152 -9.80 18.46 -0.45
N GLN A 153 -8.63 18.81 -1.00
CA GLN A 153 -7.40 18.02 -0.85
C GLN A 153 -6.92 18.09 0.61
N GLU A 154 -6.89 19.30 1.18
CA GLU A 154 -6.51 19.51 2.59
C GLU A 154 -7.39 18.68 3.53
N LYS A 155 -8.71 18.69 3.32
CA LYS A 155 -9.64 17.88 4.12
C LYS A 155 -9.30 16.39 4.07
N VAL A 156 -9.03 15.85 2.89
CA VAL A 156 -8.68 14.42 2.71
C VAL A 156 -7.38 14.08 3.45
N LEU A 157 -6.37 14.94 3.34
CA LEU A 157 -5.08 14.74 4.02
C LEU A 157 -5.23 14.76 5.54
N LEU A 158 -5.97 15.74 6.08
CA LEU A 158 -6.23 15.86 7.51
C LEU A 158 -7.02 14.67 8.04
N ASP A 159 -8.04 14.23 7.32
CA ASP A 159 -8.85 13.07 7.70
C ASP A 159 -8.03 11.76 7.68
N LEU A 160 -7.20 11.56 6.65
CA LEU A 160 -6.29 10.42 6.58
C LEU A 160 -5.26 10.47 7.72
N GLY A 161 -4.68 11.65 7.98
CA GLY A 161 -3.73 11.86 9.07
C GLY A 161 -4.33 11.57 10.44
N ASN A 162 -5.55 12.04 10.70
CA ASN A 162 -6.27 11.74 11.95
C ASN A 162 -6.55 10.25 12.09
N TRP A 163 -7.01 9.59 11.01
CA TRP A 163 -7.22 8.14 11.04
C TRP A 163 -5.92 7.38 11.33
N ILE A 164 -4.80 7.78 10.74
CA ILE A 164 -3.49 7.16 11.00
C ILE A 164 -3.09 7.40 12.46
N HIS A 165 -3.27 8.60 12.99
CA HIS A 165 -2.93 8.93 14.38
C HIS A 165 -3.68 8.06 15.40
N ASP A 166 -4.96 7.83 15.18
CA ASP A 166 -5.78 6.98 16.05
C ASP A 166 -5.41 5.48 15.95
N HIS A 167 -4.61 5.09 14.94
CA HIS A 167 -4.31 3.70 14.62
C HIS A 167 -2.84 3.44 14.26
N GLU A 168 -1.90 4.22 14.80
CA GLU A 168 -0.47 4.20 14.39
C GLU A 168 0.15 2.79 14.46
N GLU A 169 -0.20 2.02 15.50
CA GLU A 169 0.26 0.63 15.71
C GLU A 169 -0.11 -0.32 14.57
N ALA A 170 -1.20 -0.04 13.86
CA ALA A 170 -1.69 -0.86 12.75
C ALA A 170 -1.13 -0.43 11.39
N VAL A 171 -0.38 0.68 11.35
CA VAL A 171 0.17 1.27 10.13
C VAL A 171 1.69 1.12 10.11
N TYR A 172 2.36 1.74 11.07
CA TYR A 172 3.83 1.85 11.05
C TYR A 172 4.51 0.57 11.53
N GLY A 173 5.55 0.14 10.81
CA GLY A 173 6.30 -1.07 11.16
C GLY A 173 5.49 -2.37 11.04
N THR A 174 4.35 -2.32 10.35
CA THR A 174 3.53 -3.49 10.06
C THR A 174 3.88 -4.07 8.69
N GLY A 175 3.58 -5.35 8.50
CA GLY A 175 3.72 -6.05 7.23
C GLY A 175 2.38 -6.46 6.63
N LYS A 176 2.46 -7.12 5.47
CA LYS A 176 1.33 -7.70 4.75
C LYS A 176 0.39 -8.47 5.69
N GLY A 177 -0.90 -8.19 5.56
CA GLY A 177 -1.95 -8.78 6.37
C GLY A 177 -2.35 -10.19 5.98
N LEU A 178 -3.48 -10.60 6.55
CA LEU A 178 -4.22 -11.79 6.17
C LEU A 178 -4.75 -11.67 4.75
N SER A 179 -4.95 -12.81 4.08
CA SER A 179 -5.64 -12.81 2.79
C SER A 179 -7.13 -12.55 2.97
N TYR A 180 -7.78 -12.01 1.93
CA TYR A 180 -9.23 -11.79 1.94
C TYR A 180 -10.07 -13.07 2.09
N GLN A 181 -9.48 -14.24 1.84
CA GLN A 181 -10.12 -15.53 2.12
C GLN A 181 -10.14 -15.86 3.61
N GLN A 182 -9.19 -15.34 4.38
CA GLN A 182 -9.11 -15.52 5.83
C GLN A 182 -9.97 -14.50 6.59
N PHE A 183 -10.03 -13.27 6.10
CA PHE A 183 -10.83 -12.19 6.67
C PHE A 183 -11.36 -11.29 5.55
N LEU A 184 -12.66 -10.99 5.53
CA LEU A 184 -13.26 -10.21 4.43
C LEU A 184 -12.91 -8.72 4.46
N GLY A 185 -12.45 -8.20 5.61
CA GLY A 185 -11.87 -6.86 5.71
C GLY A 185 -10.37 -6.85 5.39
N GLY A 186 -9.76 -5.69 5.52
CA GLY A 186 -8.31 -5.54 5.41
C GLY A 186 -7.60 -5.93 6.71
N SER A 187 -6.28 -6.07 6.69
CA SER A 187 -5.52 -6.26 7.92
C SER A 187 -4.03 -5.97 7.75
N THR A 188 -3.31 -5.78 8.84
CA THR A 188 -1.85 -5.80 8.86
C THR A 188 -1.34 -6.69 9.98
N LEU A 189 -0.07 -7.10 9.90
CA LEU A 189 0.60 -7.88 10.94
C LEU A 189 1.71 -7.04 11.58
N SER A 190 1.85 -7.12 12.91
CA SER A 190 3.01 -6.55 13.60
C SER A 190 4.33 -7.14 13.07
N ALA A 191 5.44 -6.42 13.23
CA ALA A 191 6.77 -6.88 12.80
C ALA A 191 7.16 -8.26 13.38
N ASP A 192 6.80 -8.52 14.64
CA ASP A 192 7.03 -9.82 15.31
C ASP A 192 5.95 -10.88 14.99
N LYS A 193 4.94 -10.49 14.20
CA LYS A 193 3.80 -11.30 13.77
C LYS A 193 3.00 -11.92 14.92
N LYS A 194 3.01 -11.29 16.09
CA LYS A 194 2.20 -11.70 17.26
C LYS A 194 0.90 -10.92 17.40
N THR A 195 0.70 -9.90 16.57
CA THR A 195 -0.52 -9.10 16.57
C THR A 195 -1.07 -8.98 15.16
N ILE A 196 -2.38 -9.19 15.03
CA ILE A 196 -3.15 -8.93 13.81
C ILE A 196 -3.97 -7.66 14.04
N TYR A 197 -3.89 -6.70 13.12
CA TYR A 197 -4.76 -5.53 13.12
C TYR A 197 -5.80 -5.73 12.02
N LEU A 198 -7.08 -5.88 12.39
CA LEU A 198 -8.17 -6.10 11.45
C LEU A 198 -8.85 -4.76 11.13
N PHE A 199 -8.95 -4.43 9.85
CA PHE A 199 -9.67 -3.25 9.36
C PHE A 199 -11.13 -3.60 9.11
N VAL A 200 -12.01 -2.98 9.89
CA VAL A 200 -13.45 -3.18 9.90
C VAL A 200 -14.11 -1.93 9.32
N TYR A 201 -14.52 -2.03 8.07
CA TYR A 201 -15.02 -0.89 7.28
C TYR A 201 -16.47 -0.55 7.56
N ASP A 202 -17.27 -1.56 7.91
CA ASP A 202 -18.70 -1.43 8.19
C ASP A 202 -19.00 -1.83 9.63
N LYS A 203 -20.07 -1.28 10.21
CA LYS A 203 -20.54 -1.72 11.53
C LYS A 203 -20.91 -3.21 11.46
N PRO A 204 -20.28 -4.09 12.24
CA PRO A 204 -20.63 -5.51 12.26
C PRO A 204 -22.06 -5.71 12.73
N VAL A 205 -22.75 -6.70 12.17
CA VAL A 205 -24.12 -7.06 12.61
C VAL A 205 -24.08 -7.78 13.96
N GLU A 206 -23.17 -8.73 14.12
CA GLU A 206 -23.02 -9.50 15.36
C GLU A 206 -21.54 -9.84 15.60
N THR A 207 -20.95 -10.58 14.67
CA THR A 207 -19.58 -11.09 14.80
C THR A 207 -18.74 -10.86 13.55
N LEU A 208 -17.43 -10.79 13.75
CA LEU A 208 -16.43 -10.88 12.70
C LEU A 208 -15.86 -12.30 12.65
N CYS A 209 -15.69 -12.82 11.44
CA CYS A 209 -15.19 -14.16 11.18
C CYS A 209 -13.75 -14.10 10.66
N VAL A 210 -12.83 -14.77 11.36
CA VAL A 210 -11.43 -14.92 10.93
C VAL A 210 -11.09 -16.40 10.84
N LYS A 211 -10.56 -16.81 9.69
CA LYS A 211 -10.38 -18.23 9.33
C LYS A 211 -8.91 -18.62 9.26
N GLY A 212 -8.63 -19.87 9.63
CA GLY A 212 -7.34 -20.50 9.40
C GLY A 212 -6.22 -20.04 10.31
N ILE A 213 -6.51 -19.27 11.38
CA ILE A 213 -5.51 -18.87 12.38
C ILE A 213 -5.33 -20.02 13.36
N LYS A 214 -4.12 -20.58 13.44
CA LYS A 214 -3.79 -21.71 14.31
C LYS A 214 -3.27 -21.28 15.68
N THR A 215 -2.51 -20.20 15.71
CA THR A 215 -2.01 -19.64 16.98
C THR A 215 -3.18 -19.13 17.81
N PRO A 216 -3.31 -19.52 19.09
CA PRO A 216 -4.41 -19.06 19.94
C PRO A 216 -4.40 -17.53 20.10
N VAL A 217 -5.60 -16.95 20.11
CA VAL A 217 -5.83 -15.55 20.44
C VAL A 217 -5.79 -15.40 21.96
N LYS A 218 -4.96 -14.47 22.41
CA LYS A 218 -4.83 -14.06 23.80
C LYS A 218 -5.87 -13.01 24.17
N ARG A 219 -6.05 -12.00 23.29
CA ARG A 219 -6.90 -10.83 23.58
C ARG A 219 -7.35 -10.17 22.29
N VAL A 220 -8.54 -9.57 22.31
CA VAL A 220 -9.05 -8.71 21.24
C VAL A 220 -9.50 -7.39 21.81
N THR A 221 -9.07 -6.28 21.21
CA THR A 221 -9.47 -4.93 21.60
C THR A 221 -9.81 -4.06 20.39
N VAL A 222 -10.70 -3.10 20.55
CA VAL A 222 -10.87 -2.00 19.60
C VAL A 222 -9.72 -1.03 19.82
N LEU A 223 -8.93 -0.74 18.79
CA LEU A 223 -7.66 -0.04 18.96
C LEU A 223 -7.83 1.41 19.45
N HIS A 224 -8.79 2.16 18.89
CA HIS A 224 -8.98 3.57 19.29
C HIS A 224 -9.65 3.72 20.66
N SER A 225 -10.60 2.86 21.03
CA SER A 225 -11.35 2.97 22.29
C SER A 225 -10.81 2.11 23.43
N GLN A 226 -9.91 1.17 23.13
CA GLN A 226 -9.38 0.15 24.05
C GLN A 226 -10.45 -0.80 24.63
N GLU A 227 -11.67 -0.80 24.05
CA GLU A 227 -12.75 -1.71 24.41
C GLU A 227 -12.31 -3.15 24.17
N GLU A 228 -12.35 -4.00 25.20
CA GLU A 228 -12.02 -5.42 25.08
C GLU A 228 -13.22 -6.23 24.60
N LEU A 229 -13.00 -7.08 23.60
CA LEU A 229 -14.05 -7.84 22.93
C LEU A 229 -13.99 -9.32 23.30
N LYS A 230 -15.17 -9.91 23.47
CA LYS A 230 -15.31 -11.36 23.58
C LYS A 230 -14.99 -12.01 22.24
N PHE A 231 -14.33 -13.16 22.27
CA PHE A 231 -14.16 -14.02 21.11
C PHE A 231 -14.36 -15.49 21.49
N THR A 232 -14.67 -16.32 20.48
CA THR A 232 -14.91 -17.76 20.63
C THR A 232 -14.41 -18.50 19.40
N TYR A 233 -14.07 -19.78 19.55
CA TYR A 233 -13.75 -20.68 18.45
C TYR A 233 -14.89 -21.67 18.22
N THR A 234 -15.24 -21.93 16.95
CA THR A 234 -16.17 -23.01 16.59
C THR A 234 -15.57 -23.92 15.53
N GLY A 235 -15.92 -25.21 15.55
CA GLY A 235 -15.42 -26.18 14.58
C GLY A 235 -13.94 -26.56 14.75
N SER A 236 -13.37 -26.40 15.94
CA SER A 236 -12.02 -26.88 16.24
C SER A 236 -12.00 -28.41 16.39
N LEU A 237 -11.01 -29.07 15.78
CA LEU A 237 -10.71 -30.48 16.00
C LEU A 237 -9.24 -30.59 16.46
N PRO A 238 -8.96 -30.42 17.77
CA PRO A 238 -7.59 -30.35 18.28
C PRO A 238 -6.72 -31.56 17.93
N TRP A 239 -7.33 -32.76 17.93
CA TRP A 239 -6.66 -34.01 17.59
C TRP A 239 -6.21 -34.11 16.12
N SER A 240 -6.83 -33.33 15.22
CA SER A 240 -6.50 -33.26 13.79
C SER A 240 -5.75 -31.96 13.44
N GLY A 241 -5.34 -31.17 14.44
CA GLY A 241 -4.68 -29.88 14.23
C GLY A 241 -5.54 -28.80 13.58
N ILE A 242 -6.86 -28.95 13.58
CA ILE A 242 -7.81 -27.98 13.04
C ILE A 242 -8.14 -26.96 14.14
N PRO A 243 -7.73 -25.69 14.00
CA PRO A 243 -7.85 -24.71 15.08
C PRO A 243 -9.29 -24.21 15.29
N GLY A 244 -10.18 -24.44 14.33
CA GLY A 244 -11.52 -23.87 14.30
C GLY A 244 -11.54 -22.47 13.68
N THR A 245 -12.74 -21.90 13.58
CA THR A 245 -12.98 -20.54 13.10
C THR A 245 -13.07 -19.59 14.28
N LEU A 246 -12.33 -18.48 14.22
CA LEU A 246 -12.39 -17.42 15.23
C LEU A 246 -13.59 -16.51 14.94
N TRP A 247 -14.42 -16.32 15.96
CA TRP A 247 -15.56 -15.40 15.97
C TRP A 247 -15.34 -14.34 17.02
N ILE A 248 -15.27 -13.07 16.61
CA ILE A 248 -15.11 -11.91 17.48
C ILE A 248 -16.47 -11.22 17.59
N TRP A 249 -16.99 -11.04 18.80
CA TRP A 249 -18.27 -10.39 19.05
C TRP A 249 -18.11 -8.88 18.95
N ALA A 250 -18.73 -8.28 17.94
CA ALA A 250 -18.44 -6.91 17.53
C ALA A 250 -19.69 -6.08 17.12
N GLY A 251 -20.91 -6.55 17.39
CA GLY A 251 -22.14 -5.89 16.98
C GLY A 251 -22.39 -4.51 17.63
N ASP A 252 -21.88 -4.30 18.84
CA ASP A 252 -22.13 -3.10 19.65
C ASP A 252 -20.87 -2.26 19.91
N ILE A 253 -19.78 -2.50 19.17
CA ILE A 253 -18.51 -1.80 19.38
C ILE A 253 -18.61 -0.31 19.08
N GLN A 254 -17.74 0.47 19.72
CA GLN A 254 -17.51 1.85 19.30
C GLN A 254 -16.79 1.89 17.94
N THR A 255 -17.47 2.39 16.91
CA THR A 255 -16.89 2.48 15.56
C THR A 255 -16.15 3.79 15.33
N HIS A 256 -15.09 3.74 14.52
CA HIS A 256 -14.44 4.92 13.97
C HIS A 256 -15.21 5.41 12.72
N PRO A 257 -15.31 6.73 12.43
CA PRO A 257 -16.02 7.27 11.27
C PRO A 257 -15.56 6.81 9.86
N PHE A 258 -14.42 6.13 9.74
CA PHE A 258 -13.85 5.71 8.45
C PHE A 258 -13.65 4.20 8.40
N ALA A 259 -12.70 3.68 9.18
CA ALA A 259 -12.49 2.26 9.38
C ALA A 259 -12.12 2.02 10.84
N THR A 260 -12.78 1.07 11.49
CA THR A 260 -12.47 0.67 12.86
C THR A 260 -11.36 -0.37 12.83
N VAL A 261 -10.37 -0.26 13.70
CA VAL A 261 -9.29 -1.26 13.79
C VAL A 261 -9.47 -2.11 15.04
N LEU A 262 -9.46 -3.43 14.88
CA LEU A 262 -9.36 -4.36 16.01
C LEU A 262 -7.93 -4.88 16.13
N LYS A 263 -7.38 -4.81 17.33
CA LYS A 263 -6.10 -5.42 17.70
C LYS A 263 -6.34 -6.80 18.27
N VAL A 264 -5.84 -7.83 17.57
CA VAL A 264 -5.92 -9.23 17.97
C VAL A 264 -4.52 -9.68 18.39
N GLU A 265 -4.30 -9.78 19.69
CA GLU A 265 -3.05 -10.26 20.28
C GLU A 265 -3.07 -11.79 20.31
N LEU A 266 -2.00 -12.41 19.81
CA LEU A 266 -1.82 -13.86 19.79
C LEU A 266 -0.91 -14.31 20.95
N GLU A 267 -1.01 -15.58 21.34
CA GLU A 267 -0.11 -16.17 22.35
C GLU A 267 1.34 -16.35 21.84
N GLY A 268 1.55 -16.26 20.53
CA GLY A 268 2.86 -16.40 19.88
C GLY A 268 2.85 -15.89 18.45
N GLU A 269 3.90 -16.19 17.68
CA GLU A 269 3.92 -15.86 16.24
C GLU A 269 2.75 -16.54 15.52
N ILE A 270 2.12 -15.81 14.59
CA ILE A 270 1.00 -16.31 13.80
C ILE A 270 1.40 -17.52 12.97
N THR A 271 0.59 -18.55 13.05
CA THR A 271 0.68 -19.74 12.21
C THR A 271 -0.69 -20.03 11.61
N TYR A 272 -0.69 -20.65 10.44
CA TYR A 272 -1.90 -20.91 9.68
C TYR A 272 -2.22 -22.40 9.61
N ASN A 273 -3.50 -22.71 9.55
CA ASN A 273 -3.98 -23.96 8.96
C ASN A 273 -4.68 -23.60 7.64
N LEU A 274 -3.95 -23.77 6.53
CA LEU A 274 -4.42 -23.49 5.17
C LEU A 274 -5.19 -24.68 4.56
N GLY A 275 -5.54 -25.69 5.36
CA GLY A 275 -6.11 -26.96 4.90
C GLY A 275 -7.27 -26.77 3.93
N HIS A 276 -7.31 -27.61 2.88
CA HIS A 276 -8.33 -27.60 1.83
C HIS A 276 -9.66 -28.25 2.26
N GLY A 277 -10.16 -27.96 3.46
CA GLY A 277 -11.37 -28.58 3.99
C GLY A 277 -11.26 -30.11 4.02
N GLU A 278 -10.20 -30.62 4.67
CA GLU A 278 -9.89 -32.05 4.65
C GLU A 278 -11.06 -32.91 5.14
N VAL A 279 -11.34 -33.98 4.40
CA VAL A 279 -12.32 -34.99 4.81
C VAL A 279 -11.72 -35.75 6.00
N VAL A 280 -12.32 -35.59 7.18
CA VAL A 280 -11.98 -36.40 8.36
C VAL A 280 -12.48 -37.83 8.09
N THR A 281 -11.56 -38.75 7.80
CA THR A 281 -11.89 -40.13 7.43
C THR A 281 -11.92 -41.12 8.59
N ASN A 282 -11.41 -40.75 9.77
CA ASN A 282 -11.50 -41.54 11.01
C ASN A 282 -11.78 -40.65 12.23
N ASN A 283 -12.72 -41.09 13.06
CA ASN A 283 -12.90 -40.63 14.45
C ASN A 283 -12.49 -41.81 15.34
N ASP A 284 -11.20 -41.96 15.61
CA ASP A 284 -10.71 -42.94 16.59
C ASP A 284 -10.74 -42.32 18.01
#